data_AF-A0AAU9IZB8-F1
#
_entry.id   AF-A0AAU9IZB8-F1
#
_cell.length_a   1.000
_cell.length_b   1.000
_cell.length_c   1.000
_cell.angle_alpha   90.00
_cell.angle_beta   90.00
_cell.angle_gamma   90.00
#
_symmetry.space_group_name_H-M   'P 1'
#
loop_
_entity.id
_entity.type
_entity.pdbx_description
1 polymer ?
#
loop_
_entity_poly.entity_id
_entity_poly.type
_entity_poly.pdbx_seq_one_letter_code
_entity_poly.pdbx_strand_id
1 'polypeptide(L)'
;MLNLSSHNRVWAWLCLLILFVTSSSFDVLIVFSNRTKAIMQNFITSTELFNKNSTEIFYCNDSYFDEEISNHPNLIAVFDITNNLNSQFEIAKVCEFNLLAHFLVSDSLPYQSKWTFLLSSSKEDLSKAIVSTLTYFNWIDGVAISDVERYASLCTMASGYSSNINLYSVGSNTVFHDLIGREIMKLGSSLFYLYLDKELSLELQKNLVSSKLIINGTGILLIEDGSYGSSTEGALAIVDKGKELTDSKENYLIDIISEMIDTLSNISSSYNIQKVLEERCINRHCVTEFSLINIQEAKRKIVGSIKNGKLSLNFPIIFPGSSTNIPISQKKVLFFSASNGSTDPGGNPVALVPINTRGIALAVKHMNTGTEILQNFQIKLSGFDCGVNIYNPDFCLSCFGKDINKLGLAHIGGLSSSMAMGDMITFKKLNRTTPLVSATNTEVSLGNSTKYPYYSRVNLNNYDLAAQIPLFLKTIGEGI
;
A
#
# COMPACT_ATOMS: atom_id res chain seq x y z
N MET A 1 -10.06 32.48 -25.71
CA MET A 1 -10.78 31.23 -25.43
C MET A 1 -9.89 30.37 -24.54
N LEU A 2 -10.09 30.44 -23.23
CA LEU A 2 -9.37 29.62 -22.25
C LEU A 2 -10.16 28.31 -22.08
N ASN A 3 -9.48 27.19 -22.29
CA ASN A 3 -10.05 25.85 -22.16
C ASN A 3 -10.13 25.50 -20.65
N LEU A 4 -11.20 25.94 -19.99
CA LEU A 4 -11.44 25.74 -18.55
C LEU A 4 -11.92 24.30 -18.28
N SER A 5 -10.97 23.36 -18.15
CA SER A 5 -11.25 21.94 -17.90
C SER A 5 -11.43 21.58 -16.41
N SER A 6 -12.18 22.38 -15.64
CA SER A 6 -12.31 22.17 -14.18
C SER A 6 -13.62 22.71 -13.60
N HIS A 7 -14.76 22.10 -13.93
CA HIS A 7 -16.09 22.52 -13.45
C HIS A 7 -16.30 22.53 -11.92
N ASN A 8 -15.39 21.98 -11.10
CA ASN A 8 -15.48 22.05 -9.63
C ASN A 8 -14.55 23.09 -8.99
N ARG A 9 -13.45 23.46 -9.66
CA ARG A 9 -12.69 24.66 -9.28
C ARG A 9 -13.63 25.86 -9.28
N VAL A 10 -14.53 25.94 -10.26
CA VAL A 10 -15.55 26.98 -10.46
C VAL A 10 -16.28 27.47 -9.18
N TRP A 11 -16.44 26.70 -8.10
CA TRP A 11 -17.25 27.11 -6.94
C TRP A 11 -16.53 27.96 -5.89
N ALA A 12 -15.35 27.57 -5.41
CA ALA A 12 -14.53 28.44 -4.56
C ALA A 12 -14.13 29.70 -5.34
N TRP A 13 -13.83 29.49 -6.62
CA TRP A 13 -13.69 30.48 -7.65
C TRP A 13 -14.89 31.44 -7.73
N LEU A 14 -16.13 30.92 -7.73
CA LEU A 14 -17.34 31.73 -7.76
C LEU A 14 -17.52 32.52 -6.45
N CYS A 15 -17.31 31.90 -5.28
CA CYS A 15 -17.47 32.56 -3.98
C CYS A 15 -16.48 33.71 -3.78
N LEU A 16 -15.23 33.50 -4.17
CA LEU A 16 -14.23 34.57 -4.25
C LEU A 16 -14.66 35.61 -5.29
N LEU A 17 -14.99 35.21 -6.52
CA LEU A 17 -15.43 36.16 -7.55
C LEU A 17 -16.59 37.05 -7.14
N ILE A 18 -17.48 36.47 -6.35
CA ILE A 18 -18.65 37.10 -5.79
C ILE A 18 -18.28 38.12 -4.68
N LEU A 19 -17.39 37.78 -3.75
CA LEU A 19 -16.93 38.73 -2.71
C LEU A 19 -16.14 39.92 -3.28
N PHE A 20 -15.50 39.72 -4.44
CA PHE A 20 -14.55 40.66 -5.03
C PHE A 20 -15.21 41.62 -6.03
N VAL A 21 -16.30 41.22 -6.68
CA VAL A 21 -17.12 42.10 -7.54
C VAL A 21 -17.82 43.22 -6.75
N THR A 22 -17.91 43.11 -5.42
CA THR A 22 -18.54 44.10 -4.54
C THR A 22 -17.62 45.15 -3.93
N SER A 23 -16.28 45.02 -4.03
CA SER A 23 -15.34 45.95 -3.39
C SER A 23 -14.39 46.61 -4.41
N SER A 24 -14.07 47.88 -4.19
CA SER A 24 -13.10 48.64 -5.03
C SER A 24 -11.65 48.44 -4.59
N SER A 25 -11.45 47.89 -3.39
CA SER A 25 -10.21 47.41 -2.79
C SER A 25 -10.57 46.35 -1.76
N PHE A 26 -9.74 45.33 -1.59
CA PHE A 26 -9.99 44.29 -0.58
C PHE A 26 -8.71 43.73 0.00
N ASP A 27 -8.82 43.24 1.23
CA ASP A 27 -7.72 42.65 1.97
C ASP A 27 -7.90 41.13 2.07
N VAL A 28 -6.79 40.41 2.06
CA VAL A 28 -6.74 38.96 2.29
C VAL A 28 -5.75 38.67 3.40
N LEU A 29 -6.14 37.88 4.39
CA LEU A 29 -5.27 37.49 5.50
C LEU A 29 -4.83 36.03 5.33
N ILE A 30 -3.54 35.77 5.42
CA ILE A 30 -2.99 34.41 5.48
C ILE A 30 -2.50 34.14 6.90
N VAL A 31 -3.12 33.16 7.55
CA VAL A 31 -2.81 32.80 8.94
C VAL A 31 -1.98 31.53 8.96
N PHE A 32 -0.83 31.59 9.62
CA PHE A 32 0.09 30.46 9.79
C PHE A 32 0.43 30.23 11.26
N SER A 33 0.99 29.06 11.59
CA SER A 33 1.45 28.73 12.94
C SER A 33 2.86 28.15 12.90
N ASN A 34 3.42 27.84 14.07
CA ASN A 34 4.66 27.08 14.18
C ASN A 34 4.55 25.63 13.66
N ARG A 35 3.34 25.13 13.41
CA ARG A 35 3.07 23.82 12.79
C ARG A 35 2.90 23.89 11.28
N THR A 36 2.83 25.09 10.71
CA THR A 36 2.84 25.28 9.26
C THR A 36 4.17 24.80 8.69
N LYS A 37 4.14 24.04 7.60
CA LYS A 37 5.37 23.54 6.97
C LYS A 37 6.20 24.70 6.41
N ALA A 38 7.52 24.63 6.61
CA ALA A 38 8.46 25.66 6.19
C ALA A 38 8.38 26.00 4.70
N ILE A 39 8.11 25.03 3.81
CA ILE A 39 7.94 25.28 2.37
C ILE A 39 6.78 26.24 2.09
N MET A 40 5.63 26.05 2.74
CA MET A 40 4.49 26.96 2.59
C MET A 40 4.80 28.33 3.17
N GLN A 41 5.41 28.38 4.36
CA GLN A 41 5.78 29.64 4.99
C GLN A 41 6.79 30.44 4.15
N ASN A 42 7.78 29.77 3.57
CA ASN A 42 8.76 30.37 2.68
C ASN A 42 8.11 30.86 1.39
N PHE A 43 7.24 30.06 0.76
CA PHE A 43 6.50 30.49 -0.43
C PHE A 43 5.75 31.79 -0.15
N ILE A 44 4.99 31.81 0.93
CA ILE A 44 4.11 32.91 1.31
C ILE A 44 4.90 34.19 1.63
N THR A 45 6.04 34.07 2.31
CA THR A 45 6.86 35.22 2.68
C THR A 45 7.79 35.71 1.56
N SER A 46 8.12 34.86 0.58
CA SER A 46 9.05 35.19 -0.51
C SER A 46 8.39 35.68 -1.79
N THR A 47 7.09 35.49 -1.95
CA THR A 47 6.41 35.84 -3.21
C THR A 47 5.97 37.29 -3.24
N GLU A 48 6.66 38.11 -4.04
CA GLU A 48 6.21 39.44 -4.48
C GLU A 48 4.95 39.41 -5.37
N LEU A 49 4.41 38.20 -5.67
CA LEU A 49 3.24 37.96 -6.52
C LEU A 49 1.98 38.72 -6.07
N PHE A 50 1.97 39.23 -4.85
CA PHE A 50 0.77 39.73 -4.17
C PHE A 50 0.60 41.25 -4.16
N ASN A 51 1.60 42.01 -4.65
CA ASN A 51 1.49 43.48 -4.80
C ASN A 51 0.91 43.90 -6.16
N LYS A 52 -0.17 43.25 -6.62
CA LYS A 52 -0.89 43.69 -7.83
C LYS A 52 -2.06 44.59 -7.42
N ASN A 53 -2.14 45.74 -8.09
CA ASN A 53 -3.09 46.84 -7.87
C ASN A 53 -4.42 46.41 -7.24
N SER A 54 -4.72 46.97 -6.04
CA SER A 54 -5.96 46.91 -5.25
C SER A 54 -6.17 45.77 -4.24
N THR A 55 -5.19 44.86 -4.07
CA THR A 55 -5.20 43.81 -3.03
C THR A 55 -4.05 43.98 -2.06
N GLU A 56 -4.32 44.13 -0.76
CA GLU A 56 -3.30 43.98 0.28
C GLU A 56 -3.40 42.59 0.92
N ILE A 57 -2.27 41.87 0.99
CA ILE A 57 -2.20 40.56 1.64
C ILE A 57 -1.42 40.68 2.94
N PHE A 58 -2.07 40.26 4.02
CA PHE A 58 -1.52 40.28 5.37
C PHE A 58 -1.12 38.90 5.82
N TYR A 59 -0.11 38.84 6.68
CA TYR A 59 0.43 37.59 7.21
C TYR A 59 0.46 37.68 8.72
N CYS A 60 -0.21 36.74 9.40
CA CYS A 60 -0.16 36.71 10.85
C CYS A 60 0.04 35.31 11.40
N ASN A 61 0.69 35.27 12.56
CA ASN A 61 0.73 34.07 13.36
C ASN A 61 -0.66 33.87 14.02
N ASP A 62 -1.07 32.63 14.19
CA ASP A 62 -2.34 32.23 14.80
C ASP A 62 -2.60 32.80 16.20
N SER A 63 -1.57 33.32 16.88
CA SER A 63 -1.74 34.02 18.17
C SER A 63 -2.27 35.46 18.06
N TYR A 64 -2.23 36.07 16.88
CA TYR A 64 -2.55 37.49 16.67
C TYR A 64 -3.69 37.73 15.66
N PHE A 65 -4.37 36.67 15.21
CA PHE A 65 -5.32 36.78 14.10
C PHE A 65 -6.53 37.68 14.41
N ASP A 66 -7.03 37.70 15.65
CA ASP A 66 -8.16 38.54 16.07
C ASP A 66 -7.84 40.05 15.96
N GLU A 67 -6.61 40.42 16.33
CA GLU A 67 -6.13 41.80 16.26
C GLU A 67 -6.01 42.23 14.79
N GLU A 68 -5.46 41.36 13.94
CA GLU A 68 -5.32 41.62 12.51
C GLU A 68 -6.67 41.75 11.79
N ILE A 69 -7.63 40.88 12.08
CA ILE A 69 -8.99 41.01 11.53
C ILE A 69 -9.61 42.36 11.93
N SER A 70 -9.36 42.83 13.15
CA SER A 70 -9.87 44.12 13.65
C SER A 70 -9.18 45.33 12.98
N ASN A 71 -7.90 45.20 12.62
CA ASN A 71 -7.11 46.25 12.00
C ASN A 71 -7.37 46.40 10.48
N HIS A 72 -7.96 45.39 9.84
CA HIS A 72 -8.21 45.34 8.40
C HIS A 72 -9.71 45.34 8.08
N PRO A 73 -10.38 46.52 8.08
CA PRO A 73 -11.83 46.60 7.87
C PRO A 73 -12.29 46.22 6.46
N ASN A 74 -11.38 46.12 5.48
CA ASN A 74 -11.66 45.67 4.12
C ASN A 74 -11.33 44.19 3.90
N LEU A 75 -11.04 43.44 4.97
CA LEU A 75 -10.78 42.01 4.91
C LEU A 75 -12.03 41.28 4.43
N ILE A 76 -11.86 40.43 3.42
CA ILE A 76 -12.97 39.63 2.86
C ILE A 76 -12.72 38.13 2.93
N ALA A 77 -11.46 37.71 3.06
CA ALA A 77 -11.08 36.31 3.07
C ALA A 77 -9.88 36.04 3.97
N VAL A 78 -9.89 34.85 4.59
CA VAL A 78 -8.83 34.32 5.42
C VAL A 78 -8.38 32.98 4.85
N PHE A 79 -7.10 32.84 4.52
CA PHE A 79 -6.47 31.57 4.18
C PHE A 79 -5.78 30.99 5.41
N ASP A 80 -6.36 29.94 5.98
CA ASP A 80 -5.84 29.25 7.16
C ASP A 80 -4.98 28.06 6.73
N ILE A 81 -3.68 28.20 7.03
CA ILE A 81 -2.66 27.18 6.79
C ILE A 81 -1.96 26.76 8.10
N THR A 82 -2.58 27.05 9.23
CA THR A 82 -2.01 26.86 10.57
C THR A 82 -1.74 25.39 10.89
N ASN A 83 -2.50 24.47 10.30
CA ASN A 83 -2.46 23.03 10.60
C ASN A 83 -2.58 22.73 12.12
N ASN A 84 -3.35 23.56 12.84
CA ASN A 84 -3.62 23.43 14.27
C ASN A 84 -5.15 23.46 14.50
N LEU A 85 -5.73 22.32 14.87
CA LEU A 85 -7.18 22.17 15.02
C LEU A 85 -7.81 23.20 15.97
N ASN A 86 -7.12 23.57 17.05
CA ASN A 86 -7.65 24.54 18.02
C ASN A 86 -7.68 25.94 17.40
N SER A 87 -6.59 26.36 16.76
CA SER A 87 -6.52 27.65 16.06
C SER A 87 -7.53 27.70 14.92
N GLN A 88 -7.62 26.64 14.11
CA GLN A 88 -8.58 26.53 13.01
C GLN A 88 -10.04 26.65 13.46
N PHE A 89 -10.35 26.14 14.65
CA PHE A 89 -11.68 26.25 15.24
C PHE A 89 -12.03 27.70 15.61
N GLU A 90 -11.11 28.41 16.28
CA GLU A 90 -11.33 29.81 16.67
C GLU A 90 -11.33 30.74 15.45
N ILE A 91 -10.40 30.57 14.51
CA ILE A 91 -10.38 31.31 13.23
C ILE A 91 -11.71 31.14 12.49
N ALA A 92 -12.24 29.91 12.41
CA ALA A 92 -13.51 29.65 11.73
C ALA A 92 -14.70 30.38 12.37
N LYS A 93 -14.75 30.47 13.72
CA LYS A 93 -15.80 31.22 14.42
C LYS A 93 -15.73 32.71 14.15
N VAL A 94 -14.52 33.27 14.20
CA VAL A 94 -14.30 34.70 14.01
C VAL A 94 -14.60 35.09 12.56
N CYS A 95 -14.20 34.26 11.61
CA CYS A 95 -14.60 34.44 10.21
C CYS A 95 -16.12 34.40 10.04
N GLU A 96 -16.82 33.46 10.69
CA GLU A 96 -18.28 33.43 10.63
C GLU A 96 -18.94 34.67 11.25
N PHE A 97 -18.46 35.11 12.41
CA PHE A 97 -18.96 36.31 13.08
C PHE A 97 -18.81 37.56 12.21
N ASN A 98 -17.68 37.69 11.51
CA ASN A 98 -17.37 38.80 10.63
C ASN A 98 -17.82 38.59 9.17
N LEU A 99 -18.50 37.47 8.87
CA LEU A 99 -18.95 37.10 7.51
C LEU A 99 -17.80 37.03 6.47
N LEU A 100 -16.62 36.60 6.90
CA LEU A 100 -15.43 36.42 6.07
C LEU A 100 -15.38 35.03 5.46
N ALA A 101 -14.97 34.92 4.20
CA ALA A 101 -14.69 33.61 3.61
C ALA A 101 -13.43 33.00 4.22
N HIS A 102 -13.56 31.82 4.79
CA HIS A 102 -12.46 31.10 5.43
C HIS A 102 -12.03 29.91 4.54
N PHE A 103 -10.88 30.03 3.89
CA PHE A 103 -10.27 28.98 3.09
C PHE A 103 -9.31 28.17 3.94
N LEU A 104 -9.70 26.95 4.26
CA LEU A 104 -9.00 26.11 5.22
C LEU A 104 -8.22 25.00 4.52
N VAL A 105 -6.91 24.94 4.78
CA VAL A 105 -6.07 23.78 4.43
C VAL A 105 -6.24 22.72 5.51
N SER A 106 -7.30 21.94 5.40
CA SER A 106 -7.57 20.79 6.25
C SER A 106 -8.34 19.71 5.50
N ASP A 107 -8.29 18.48 6.01
CA ASP A 107 -9.06 17.34 5.53
C ASP A 107 -10.39 17.16 6.29
N SER A 108 -10.66 18.04 7.26
CA SER A 108 -11.87 18.04 8.08
C SER A 108 -12.29 19.47 8.45
N LEU A 109 -13.60 19.66 8.64
CA LEU A 109 -14.14 20.91 9.14
C LEU A 109 -14.02 20.92 10.68
N PRO A 110 -13.27 21.86 11.28
CA PRO A 110 -13.18 21.99 12.73
C PRO A 110 -14.51 22.46 13.32
N TYR A 111 -15.29 23.20 12.52
CA TYR A 111 -16.51 23.88 12.91
C TYR A 111 -17.49 23.92 11.72
N GLN A 112 -18.79 23.80 11.98
CA GLN A 112 -19.82 23.79 10.93
C GLN A 112 -20.16 25.19 10.39
N SER A 113 -19.18 26.06 10.18
CA SER A 113 -19.40 27.40 9.61
C SER A 113 -19.88 27.30 8.16
N LYS A 114 -20.84 28.16 7.79
CA LYS A 114 -21.30 28.32 6.40
C LYS A 114 -20.27 29.04 5.52
N TRP A 115 -19.30 29.69 6.14
CA TRP A 115 -18.27 30.49 5.48
C TRP A 115 -16.91 29.79 5.39
N THR A 116 -16.80 28.54 5.85
CA THR A 116 -15.55 27.76 5.75
C THR A 116 -15.57 26.84 4.53
N PHE A 117 -14.53 26.95 3.72
CA PHE A 117 -14.32 26.20 2.48
C PHE A 117 -13.02 25.41 2.58
N LEU A 118 -13.10 24.09 2.39
CA LEU A 118 -11.90 23.24 2.44
C LEU A 118 -11.19 23.22 1.09
N LEU A 119 -9.89 23.53 1.11
CA LEU A 119 -9.03 23.51 -0.08
C LEU A 119 -8.63 22.10 -0.53
N SER A 120 -8.83 21.09 0.33
CA SER A 120 -8.68 19.67 0.01
C SER A 120 -10.01 18.92 0.08
N SER A 121 -10.09 17.77 -0.60
CA SER A 121 -11.20 16.84 -0.44
C SER A 121 -11.36 16.38 1.02
N SER A 122 -12.59 16.08 1.42
CA SER A 122 -12.84 15.43 2.70
C SER A 122 -12.32 13.98 2.72
N LYS A 123 -12.02 13.46 3.91
CA LYS A 123 -11.74 12.02 4.08
C LYS A 123 -12.90 11.14 3.61
N GLU A 124 -14.14 11.62 3.73
CA GLU A 124 -15.33 10.88 3.31
C GLU A 124 -15.39 10.75 1.77
N ASP A 125 -15.13 11.84 1.05
CA ASP A 125 -15.13 11.83 -0.42
C ASP A 125 -13.99 10.97 -0.97
N LEU A 126 -12.81 11.08 -0.35
CA LEU A 126 -11.67 10.24 -0.71
C LEU A 126 -11.98 8.75 -0.43
N SER A 127 -12.60 8.43 0.70
CA SER A 127 -13.05 7.07 1.01
C SER A 127 -14.03 6.53 -0.05
N LYS A 128 -15.02 7.34 -0.46
CA LYS A 128 -15.95 6.98 -1.56
C LYS A 128 -15.20 6.74 -2.87
N ALA A 129 -14.17 7.54 -3.17
CA ALA A 129 -13.36 7.36 -4.37
C ALA A 129 -12.54 6.06 -4.35
N ILE A 130 -11.98 5.72 -3.19
CA ILE A 130 -11.27 4.46 -2.97
C ILE A 130 -12.22 3.29 -3.14
N VAL A 131 -13.36 3.28 -2.44
CA VAL A 131 -14.36 2.21 -2.56
C VAL A 131 -14.86 2.07 -4.00
N SER A 132 -15.07 3.17 -4.72
CA SER A 132 -15.44 3.15 -6.14
C SER A 132 -14.37 2.45 -6.98
N THR A 133 -13.10 2.73 -6.72
CA THR A 133 -11.96 2.12 -7.42
C THR A 133 -11.85 0.63 -7.11
N LEU A 134 -11.93 0.25 -5.83
CA LEU A 134 -11.91 -1.16 -5.41
C LEU A 134 -13.08 -1.94 -6.06
N THR A 135 -14.27 -1.35 -6.06
CA THR A 135 -15.47 -1.95 -6.66
C THR A 135 -15.32 -2.13 -8.16
N TYR A 136 -14.82 -1.11 -8.87
CA TYR A 136 -14.65 -1.17 -10.32
C TYR A 136 -13.71 -2.32 -10.75
N PHE A 137 -12.61 -2.52 -10.02
CA PHE A 137 -11.68 -3.61 -10.31
C PHE A 137 -12.01 -4.94 -9.63
N ASN A 138 -13.10 -5.01 -8.85
CA ASN A 138 -13.46 -6.16 -8.02
C ASN A 138 -12.32 -6.60 -7.07
N TRP A 139 -11.67 -5.62 -6.45
CA TRP A 139 -10.57 -5.82 -5.50
C TRP A 139 -11.12 -6.05 -4.09
N ILE A 140 -11.57 -7.27 -3.85
CA ILE A 140 -12.24 -7.66 -2.61
C ILE A 140 -11.30 -8.27 -1.57
N ASP A 141 -10.06 -8.57 -1.90
CA ASP A 141 -9.04 -9.07 -0.97
C ASP A 141 -7.79 -8.18 -1.02
N GLY A 142 -6.92 -8.25 -0.02
CA GLY A 142 -5.72 -7.42 -0.06
C GLY A 142 -5.02 -7.19 1.27
N VAL A 143 -3.98 -6.38 1.19
CA VAL A 143 -3.24 -5.85 2.33
C VAL A 143 -3.31 -4.34 2.30
N ALA A 144 -3.99 -3.76 3.28
CA ALA A 144 -4.03 -2.32 3.50
C ALA A 144 -2.98 -1.93 4.54
N ILE A 145 -2.13 -0.96 4.21
CA ILE A 145 -1.05 -0.50 5.08
C ILE A 145 -1.22 0.99 5.27
N SER A 146 -1.41 1.42 6.52
CA SER A 146 -1.73 2.80 6.88
C SER A 146 -0.75 3.37 7.87
N ASP A 147 -0.43 4.65 7.70
CA ASP A 147 0.15 5.46 8.77
C ASP A 147 -0.89 5.59 9.90
N VAL A 148 -0.53 5.17 11.11
CA VAL A 148 -1.40 5.11 12.29
C VAL A 148 -1.98 6.49 12.61
N GLU A 149 -1.20 7.55 12.40
CA GLU A 149 -1.58 8.89 12.86
C GLU A 149 -2.46 9.62 11.83
N ARG A 150 -2.23 9.36 10.54
CA ARG A 150 -2.75 10.21 9.47
C ARG A 150 -3.94 9.62 8.72
N TYR A 151 -3.89 8.33 8.42
CA TYR A 151 -4.83 7.67 7.51
C TYR A 151 -5.64 6.53 8.14
N ALA A 152 -5.48 6.25 9.45
CA ALA A 152 -6.16 5.14 10.12
C ALA A 152 -7.70 5.16 9.93
N SER A 153 -8.32 6.34 9.99
CA SER A 153 -9.78 6.47 9.77
C SER A 153 -10.17 6.20 8.32
N LEU A 154 -9.38 6.67 7.35
CA LEU A 154 -9.59 6.38 5.92
C LEU A 154 -9.46 4.89 5.64
N CYS A 155 -8.46 4.26 6.24
CA CYS A 155 -8.18 2.84 6.07
C CYS A 155 -9.30 1.98 6.66
N THR A 156 -9.81 2.34 7.84
CA THR A 156 -10.95 1.67 8.47
C THR A 156 -12.19 1.76 7.57
N MET A 157 -12.50 2.96 7.05
CA MET A 157 -13.65 3.16 6.16
C MET A 157 -13.51 2.34 4.87
N ALA A 158 -12.32 2.29 4.27
CA ALA A 158 -12.06 1.51 3.07
C ALA A 158 -12.08 -0.01 3.33
N SER A 159 -11.57 -0.47 4.48
CA SER A 159 -11.63 -1.90 4.87
C SER A 159 -13.06 -2.38 5.14
N GLY A 160 -13.98 -1.47 5.48
CA GLY A 160 -15.41 -1.77 5.58
C GLY A 160 -16.03 -2.27 4.27
N TYR A 161 -15.36 -2.06 3.13
CA TYR A 161 -15.74 -2.60 1.83
C TYR A 161 -15.69 -4.13 1.79
N SER A 162 -14.69 -4.77 2.43
CA SER A 162 -14.53 -6.21 2.43
C SER A 162 -13.77 -6.71 3.65
N SER A 163 -14.32 -7.75 4.29
CA SER A 163 -13.70 -8.44 5.42
C SER A 163 -12.40 -9.17 5.07
N ASN A 164 -12.08 -9.34 3.77
CA ASN A 164 -10.88 -10.04 3.32
C ASN A 164 -9.66 -9.11 3.12
N ILE A 165 -9.79 -7.83 3.46
CA ILE A 165 -8.69 -6.86 3.46
C ILE A 165 -8.03 -6.87 4.83
N ASN A 166 -6.76 -7.28 4.88
CA ASN A 166 -5.98 -7.30 6.10
C ASN A 166 -5.35 -5.92 6.33
N LEU A 167 -5.64 -5.32 7.49
CA LEU A 167 -5.17 -3.99 7.85
C LEU A 167 -3.92 -4.04 8.72
N TYR A 168 -2.90 -3.26 8.34
CA TYR A 168 -1.69 -3.05 9.12
C TYR A 168 -1.43 -1.56 9.31
N SER A 169 -1.13 -1.18 10.54
CA SER A 169 -0.76 0.18 10.88
C SER A 169 0.76 0.26 11.07
N VAL A 170 1.38 1.27 10.48
CA VAL A 170 2.83 1.52 10.52
C VAL A 170 3.12 2.93 10.99
N GLY A 171 4.31 3.14 11.55
CA GLY A 171 4.80 4.45 11.95
C GLY A 171 6.24 4.65 11.46
N SER A 172 6.84 5.78 11.83
CA SER A 172 8.19 6.17 11.40
C SER A 172 9.30 5.17 11.79
N ASN A 173 9.10 4.38 12.85
CA ASN A 173 10.06 3.38 13.33
C ASN A 173 9.80 1.96 12.80
N THR A 174 8.87 1.79 11.85
CA THR A 174 8.52 0.45 11.35
C THR A 174 9.64 -0.16 10.51
N VAL A 175 10.09 -1.37 10.89
CA VAL A 175 11.02 -2.16 10.08
C VAL A 175 10.22 -2.94 9.02
N PHE A 176 10.09 -2.38 7.81
CA PHE A 176 9.26 -2.95 6.76
C PHE A 176 9.64 -4.37 6.35
N HIS A 177 10.93 -4.73 6.41
CA HIS A 177 11.38 -6.09 6.11
C HIS A 177 10.70 -7.14 7.01
N ASP A 178 10.58 -6.85 8.31
CA ASP A 178 9.97 -7.76 9.27
C ASP A 178 8.45 -7.85 9.09
N LEU A 179 7.80 -6.71 8.85
CA LEU A 179 6.37 -6.67 8.52
C LEU A 179 6.09 -7.51 7.27
N ILE A 180 6.89 -7.34 6.23
CA ILE A 180 6.71 -8.08 4.98
C ILE A 180 6.89 -9.58 5.21
N GLY A 181 7.99 -9.98 5.84
CA GLY A 181 8.32 -11.39 6.04
C GLY A 181 7.34 -12.13 6.95
N ARG A 182 6.95 -11.51 8.07
CA ARG A 182 6.11 -12.16 9.09
C ARG A 182 4.61 -12.06 8.81
N GLU A 183 4.18 -10.94 8.26
CA GLU A 183 2.75 -10.62 8.18
C GLU A 183 2.21 -10.65 6.75
N ILE A 184 2.91 -10.06 5.79
CA ILE A 184 2.39 -9.89 4.43
C ILE A 184 2.62 -11.14 3.57
N MET A 185 3.81 -11.72 3.63
CA MET A 185 4.18 -12.87 2.79
C MET A 185 3.27 -14.08 3.03
N LYS A 186 2.81 -14.29 4.26
CA LYS A 186 1.91 -15.40 4.64
C LYS A 186 0.49 -15.25 4.09
N LEU A 187 0.06 -14.04 3.73
CA LEU A 187 -1.25 -13.80 3.16
C LEU A 187 -1.31 -14.18 1.68
N GLY A 188 -0.16 -14.16 0.98
CA GLY A 188 -0.08 -14.49 -0.44
C GLY A 188 -0.81 -13.50 -1.35
N SER A 189 -1.19 -12.33 -0.83
CA SER A 189 -1.96 -11.34 -1.57
C SER A 189 -1.16 -10.70 -2.70
N SER A 190 -1.84 -10.43 -3.81
CA SER A 190 -1.35 -9.66 -4.95
C SER A 190 -1.90 -8.24 -5.00
N LEU A 191 -2.64 -7.81 -3.97
CA LEU A 191 -3.28 -6.50 -3.90
C LEU A 191 -2.79 -5.72 -2.68
N PHE A 192 -2.24 -4.54 -2.92
CA PHE A 192 -1.66 -3.66 -1.89
C PHE A 192 -2.32 -2.29 -1.93
N TYR A 193 -2.83 -1.83 -0.79
CA TYR A 193 -3.45 -0.52 -0.62
C TYR A 193 -2.58 0.30 0.34
N LEU A 194 -1.93 1.35 -0.17
CA LEU A 194 -0.92 2.10 0.57
C LEU A 194 -1.47 3.48 0.96
N TYR A 195 -1.70 3.65 2.25
CA TYR A 195 -2.22 4.84 2.91
C TYR A 195 -1.12 5.49 3.74
N LEU A 196 -0.05 5.90 3.07
CA LEU A 196 1.20 6.30 3.69
C LEU A 196 1.58 7.71 3.23
N ASP A 197 2.42 8.38 4.00
CA ASP A 197 3.16 9.52 3.48
C ASP A 197 4.13 9.10 2.36
N LYS A 198 4.75 10.09 1.73
CA LYS A 198 5.65 9.90 0.60
C LYS A 198 6.83 9.00 0.98
N GLU A 199 7.51 9.30 2.09
CA GLU A 199 8.72 8.62 2.51
C GLU A 199 8.48 7.14 2.84
N LEU A 200 7.48 6.85 3.67
CA LEU A 200 7.09 5.49 4.05
C LEU A 200 6.56 4.70 2.86
N SER A 201 5.78 5.34 1.98
CA SER A 201 5.29 4.71 0.75
C SER A 201 6.44 4.25 -0.15
N LEU A 202 7.46 5.09 -0.34
CA LEU A 202 8.62 4.76 -1.16
C LEU A 202 9.47 3.65 -0.56
N GLU A 203 9.70 3.70 0.75
CA GLU A 203 10.44 2.66 1.45
C GLU A 203 9.73 1.30 1.36
N LEU A 204 8.42 1.27 1.61
CA LEU A 204 7.62 0.05 1.51
C LEU A 204 7.62 -0.49 0.08
N GLN A 205 7.42 0.35 -0.94
CA GLN A 205 7.45 -0.08 -2.34
C GLN A 205 8.79 -0.73 -2.71
N LYS A 206 9.92 -0.14 -2.30
CA LYS A 206 11.26 -0.74 -2.49
C LYS A 206 11.37 -2.11 -1.83
N ASN A 207 10.86 -2.25 -0.60
CA ASN A 207 10.87 -3.52 0.11
C ASN A 207 9.98 -4.58 -0.56
N LEU A 208 8.80 -4.20 -1.08
CA LEU A 208 7.91 -5.09 -1.84
C LEU A 208 8.57 -5.59 -3.14
N VAL A 209 9.29 -4.71 -3.86
CA VAL A 209 10.10 -5.09 -5.04
C VAL A 209 11.19 -6.07 -4.64
N SER A 210 12.01 -5.73 -3.64
CA SER A 210 13.14 -6.56 -3.21
C SER A 210 12.71 -7.95 -2.70
N SER A 211 11.52 -8.02 -2.10
CA SER A 211 10.89 -9.25 -1.61
C SER A 211 10.17 -10.05 -2.69
N LYS A 212 10.22 -9.61 -3.96
CA LYS A 212 9.54 -10.25 -5.11
C LYS A 212 8.04 -10.44 -4.88
N LEU A 213 7.40 -9.47 -4.21
CA LEU A 213 5.95 -9.44 -4.01
C LEU A 213 5.22 -8.70 -5.13
N ILE A 214 5.95 -7.83 -5.84
CA ILE A 214 5.47 -7.19 -7.06
C ILE A 214 5.81 -8.12 -8.23
N ILE A 215 4.80 -8.83 -8.72
CA ILE A 215 4.87 -9.74 -9.86
C ILE A 215 3.93 -9.23 -10.97
N ASN A 216 3.91 -9.91 -12.11
CA ASN A 216 3.06 -9.53 -13.22
C ASN A 216 1.59 -9.51 -12.80
N GLY A 217 0.96 -8.33 -12.91
CA GLY A 217 -0.44 -8.11 -12.53
C GLY A 217 -0.70 -7.86 -11.05
N THR A 218 0.33 -7.62 -10.20
CA THR A 218 0.11 -7.16 -8.82
C THR A 218 -0.66 -5.82 -8.81
N GLY A 219 -1.78 -5.72 -8.11
CA GLY A 219 -2.47 -4.45 -7.90
C GLY A 219 -1.82 -3.64 -6.79
N ILE A 220 -1.45 -2.40 -7.07
CA ILE A 220 -0.94 -1.45 -6.06
C ILE A 220 -1.75 -0.17 -6.20
N LEU A 221 -2.36 0.28 -5.11
CA LEU A 221 -3.09 1.54 -5.04
C LEU A 221 -2.46 2.45 -4.00
N LEU A 222 -1.98 3.59 -4.47
CA LEU A 222 -1.38 4.67 -3.69
C LEU A 222 -2.45 5.74 -3.44
N ILE A 223 -2.54 6.23 -2.21
CA ILE A 223 -3.52 7.23 -1.82
C ILE A 223 -2.82 8.54 -1.46
N GLU A 224 -3.29 9.67 -2.01
CA GLU A 224 -2.83 11.02 -1.68
C GLU A 224 -1.29 11.14 -1.66
N ASP A 225 -0.71 11.42 -0.49
CA ASP A 225 0.71 11.75 -0.32
C ASP A 225 1.63 10.59 -0.73
N GLY A 226 1.17 9.35 -0.55
CA GLY A 226 1.91 8.15 -0.91
C GLY A 226 2.07 7.96 -2.42
N SER A 227 1.33 8.73 -3.23
CA SER A 227 1.47 8.73 -4.70
C SER A 227 2.66 9.56 -5.18
N TYR A 228 3.11 10.54 -4.39
CA TYR A 228 4.18 11.45 -4.80
C TYR A 228 5.52 10.73 -4.91
N GLY A 229 6.21 10.91 -6.03
CA GLY A 229 7.53 10.31 -6.26
C GLY A 229 7.55 8.79 -6.45
N SER A 230 6.40 8.11 -6.48
CA SER A 230 6.37 6.69 -6.80
C SER A 230 6.93 6.44 -8.20
N SER A 231 7.78 5.42 -8.31
CA SER A 231 8.39 4.95 -9.55
C SER A 231 7.99 3.51 -9.87
N THR A 232 7.06 2.94 -9.11
CA THR A 232 6.63 1.56 -9.30
C THR A 232 5.75 1.48 -10.54
N GLU A 233 6.34 0.99 -11.64
CA GLU A 233 5.65 0.78 -12.91
C GLU A 233 4.37 -0.02 -12.71
N GLY A 234 3.27 0.51 -13.24
CA GLY A 234 1.94 -0.05 -13.20
C GLY A 234 1.16 0.15 -11.89
N ALA A 235 1.70 0.86 -10.91
CA ALA A 235 0.92 1.26 -9.74
C ALA A 235 -0.20 2.25 -10.13
N LEU A 236 -1.30 2.19 -9.39
CA LEU A 236 -2.40 3.14 -9.46
C LEU A 236 -2.28 4.16 -8.33
N ALA A 237 -2.70 5.40 -8.58
CA ALA A 237 -2.81 6.42 -7.58
C ALA A 237 -4.14 7.18 -7.68
N ILE A 238 -4.79 7.41 -6.54
CA ILE A 238 -5.95 8.30 -6.45
C ILE A 238 -5.46 9.62 -5.86
N VAL A 239 -5.73 10.69 -6.59
CA VAL A 239 -5.44 12.06 -6.15
C VAL A 239 -6.59 12.98 -6.49
N ASP A 240 -6.74 14.08 -5.76
CA ASP A 240 -7.65 15.17 -6.14
C ASP A 240 -7.42 15.60 -7.60
N LYS A 241 -8.51 15.84 -8.32
CA LYS A 241 -8.42 16.36 -9.68
C LYS A 241 -7.74 17.73 -9.67
N GLY A 242 -6.66 17.88 -10.42
CA GLY A 242 -5.74 19.02 -10.37
C GLY A 242 -4.39 18.73 -9.71
N LYS A 243 -4.24 17.65 -8.93
CA LYS A 243 -2.97 17.20 -8.32
C LYS A 243 -2.18 16.23 -9.20
N GLU A 244 -2.57 16.04 -10.46
CA GLU A 244 -2.09 14.90 -11.24
C GLU A 244 -0.60 15.00 -11.57
N LEU A 245 -0.08 16.22 -11.64
CA LEU A 245 1.30 16.53 -12.02
C LEU A 245 2.11 17.13 -10.87
N THR A 246 1.55 17.25 -9.66
CA THR A 246 2.24 17.89 -8.53
C THR A 246 3.13 16.90 -7.79
N ASP A 247 4.31 17.35 -7.35
CA ASP A 247 5.31 16.49 -6.68
C ASP A 247 5.18 16.43 -5.15
N SER A 248 4.27 17.23 -4.60
CA SER A 248 3.92 17.29 -3.19
C SER A 248 2.54 17.93 -2.98
N LYS A 249 1.96 17.71 -1.79
CA LYS A 249 0.73 18.38 -1.35
C LYS A 249 0.95 19.88 -1.22
N GLU A 250 2.12 20.30 -0.74
CA GLU A 250 2.45 21.71 -0.53
C GLU A 250 2.52 22.47 -1.84
N ASN A 251 3.16 21.91 -2.87
CA ASN A 251 3.25 22.54 -4.19
C ASN A 251 1.86 22.70 -4.80
N TYR A 252 0.98 21.71 -4.64
CA TYR A 252 -0.40 21.83 -5.08
C TYR A 252 -1.17 22.96 -4.37
N LEU A 253 -1.03 23.07 -3.05
CA LEU A 253 -1.69 24.13 -2.29
C LEU A 253 -1.18 25.51 -2.70
N ILE A 254 0.12 25.62 -2.93
CA ILE A 254 0.78 26.82 -3.46
C ILE A 254 0.20 27.18 -4.83
N ASP A 255 0.09 26.20 -5.75
CA ASP A 255 -0.45 26.41 -7.09
C ASP A 255 -1.91 26.88 -7.02
N ILE A 256 -2.73 26.28 -6.15
CA ILE A 256 -4.12 26.71 -5.94
C ILE A 256 -4.20 28.13 -5.42
N ILE A 257 -3.47 28.45 -4.36
CA ILE A 257 -3.49 29.78 -3.74
C ILE A 257 -3.04 30.83 -4.77
N SER A 258 -2.00 30.52 -5.55
CA SER A 258 -1.50 31.40 -6.62
C SER A 258 -2.52 31.58 -7.74
N GLU A 259 -3.09 30.48 -8.24
CA GLU A 259 -4.11 30.51 -9.29
C GLU A 259 -5.28 31.38 -8.83
N MET A 260 -5.80 31.11 -7.62
CA MET A 260 -6.86 31.86 -6.95
C MET A 260 -6.55 33.34 -7.01
N ILE A 261 -5.41 33.77 -6.47
CA ILE A 261 -5.06 35.19 -6.38
C ILE A 261 -4.89 35.85 -7.75
N ASP A 262 -4.22 35.19 -8.70
CA ASP A 262 -4.02 35.75 -10.04
C ASP A 262 -5.34 36.03 -10.76
N THR A 263 -6.34 35.17 -10.63
CA THR A 263 -7.62 35.40 -11.30
C THR A 263 -8.46 36.46 -10.60
N LEU A 264 -8.29 36.68 -9.29
CA LEU A 264 -8.92 37.80 -8.58
C LEU A 264 -8.46 39.13 -9.17
N SER A 265 -7.17 39.24 -9.50
CA SER A 265 -6.61 40.44 -10.11
C SER A 265 -7.18 40.76 -11.50
N ASN A 266 -7.89 39.82 -12.14
CA ASN A 266 -8.32 39.91 -13.53
C ASN A 266 -9.82 40.17 -13.75
N ILE A 267 -10.66 40.24 -12.71
CA ILE A 267 -12.13 40.26 -12.88
C ILE A 267 -12.75 41.60 -12.47
N SER A 268 -13.46 42.24 -13.42
CA SER A 268 -14.15 43.53 -13.26
C SER A 268 -15.65 43.38 -12.93
N SER A 269 -16.16 44.30 -12.11
CA SER A 269 -17.47 44.34 -11.46
C SER A 269 -18.72 44.22 -12.37
N SER A 270 -19.54 43.18 -12.16
CA SER A 270 -21.02 43.21 -12.27
C SER A 270 -21.62 41.83 -12.01
N TYR A 271 -22.40 41.60 -10.93
CA TYR A 271 -23.50 40.60 -10.85
C TYR A 271 -24.21 40.66 -9.48
N ASN A 272 -25.48 40.20 -9.41
CA ASN A 272 -26.23 40.09 -8.16
C ASN A 272 -26.00 38.72 -7.50
N ILE A 273 -25.45 38.77 -6.29
CA ILE A 273 -24.41 37.84 -5.81
C ILE A 273 -24.91 36.94 -4.67
N GLN A 274 -25.77 37.51 -3.82
CA GLN A 274 -26.24 36.90 -2.57
C GLN A 274 -27.09 35.65 -2.80
N LYS A 275 -27.94 35.67 -3.84
CA LYS A 275 -28.80 34.54 -4.20
C LYS A 275 -28.02 33.32 -4.72
N VAL A 276 -26.87 33.54 -5.37
CA VAL A 276 -26.03 32.47 -5.92
C VAL A 276 -25.28 31.74 -4.82
N LEU A 277 -24.81 32.47 -3.80
CA LEU A 277 -24.15 31.88 -2.63
C LEU A 277 -25.11 30.98 -1.84
N GLU A 278 -26.33 31.46 -1.57
CA GLU A 278 -27.34 30.72 -0.80
C GLU A 278 -27.83 29.45 -1.52
N GLU A 279 -27.97 29.49 -2.86
CA GLU A 279 -28.45 28.35 -3.64
C GLU A 279 -27.35 27.31 -3.97
N ARG A 280 -26.06 27.69 -3.93
CA ARG A 280 -24.98 26.86 -4.51
C ARG A 280 -23.80 26.54 -3.58
N CYS A 281 -23.62 27.22 -2.44
CA CYS A 281 -22.60 26.91 -1.42
C CYS A 281 -22.96 25.71 -0.52
N ILE A 282 -23.90 24.86 -0.93
CA ILE A 282 -24.35 23.68 -0.16
C ILE A 282 -23.19 22.69 0.05
N ASN A 283 -22.24 22.61 -0.89
CA ASN A 283 -21.08 21.73 -0.82
C ASN A 283 -19.81 22.50 -0.45
N ARG A 284 -19.37 22.38 0.81
CA ARG A 284 -18.26 23.12 1.44
C ARG A 284 -16.84 22.66 1.02
N HIS A 285 -16.74 21.81 0.00
CA HIS A 285 -15.49 21.20 -0.46
C HIS A 285 -15.12 21.74 -1.85
N CYS A 286 -13.89 22.24 -2.01
CA CYS A 286 -13.40 22.74 -3.31
C CYS A 286 -13.15 21.62 -4.32
N VAL A 287 -12.95 20.38 -3.85
CA VAL A 287 -12.70 19.22 -4.68
C VAL A 287 -13.70 18.11 -4.36
N THR A 288 -14.46 17.70 -5.37
CA THR A 288 -15.41 16.56 -5.31
C THR A 288 -15.16 15.52 -6.41
N GLU A 289 -14.08 15.71 -7.18
CA GLU A 289 -13.66 14.83 -8.26
C GLU A 289 -12.22 14.39 -8.03
N PHE A 290 -11.94 13.12 -8.26
CA PHE A 290 -10.60 12.56 -8.17
C PHE A 290 -10.14 12.10 -9.55
N SER A 291 -8.83 12.09 -9.74
CA SER A 291 -8.18 11.52 -10.92
C SER A 291 -7.54 10.19 -10.53
N LEU A 292 -7.74 9.19 -11.39
CA LEU A 292 -7.01 7.93 -11.30
C LEU A 292 -5.79 8.03 -12.20
N ILE A 293 -4.62 7.88 -11.59
CA ILE A 293 -3.33 7.91 -12.26
C ILE A 293 -2.80 6.49 -12.33
N ASN A 294 -2.15 6.15 -13.44
CA ASN A 294 -1.35 4.95 -13.57
C ASN A 294 0.09 5.35 -13.92
N ILE A 295 1.05 4.75 -13.24
CA ILE A 295 2.47 4.98 -13.50
C ILE A 295 2.85 4.13 -14.71
N GLN A 296 3.08 4.77 -15.85
CA GLN A 296 3.46 4.14 -17.11
C GLN A 296 4.74 4.78 -17.63
N GLU A 297 5.75 3.96 -17.97
CA GLU A 297 7.06 4.41 -18.46
C GLU A 297 7.72 5.42 -17.51
N ALA A 298 7.64 5.15 -16.20
CA ALA A 298 8.08 6.05 -15.13
C ALA A 298 7.41 7.45 -15.13
N LYS A 299 6.26 7.60 -15.78
CA LYS A 299 5.47 8.84 -15.83
C LYS A 299 4.08 8.64 -15.26
N ARG A 300 3.55 9.70 -14.65
CA ARG A 300 2.16 9.75 -14.17
C ARG A 300 1.23 9.99 -15.35
N LYS A 301 0.40 9.01 -15.68
CA LYS A 301 -0.60 9.12 -16.75
C LYS A 301 -2.00 9.10 -16.14
N ILE A 302 -2.80 10.11 -16.44
CA ILE A 302 -4.20 10.17 -16.02
C ILE A 302 -4.98 9.16 -16.85
N VAL A 303 -5.44 8.08 -16.22
CA VAL A 303 -6.14 6.97 -16.89
C VAL A 303 -7.64 6.99 -16.67
N GLY A 304 -8.13 7.73 -15.68
CA GLY A 304 -9.55 7.85 -15.41
C GLY A 304 -9.88 8.97 -14.43
N SER A 305 -11.18 9.12 -14.17
CA SER A 305 -11.72 10.09 -13.22
C SER A 305 -12.79 9.44 -12.36
N ILE A 306 -12.90 9.88 -11.11
CA ILE A 306 -13.89 9.41 -10.14
C ILE A 306 -14.77 10.59 -9.77
N LYS A 307 -16.05 10.51 -10.13
CA LYS A 307 -17.04 11.55 -9.87
C LYS A 307 -18.27 10.95 -9.22
N ASN A 308 -18.73 11.54 -8.12
CA ASN A 308 -19.92 11.06 -7.38
C ASN A 308 -19.86 9.55 -7.07
N GLY A 309 -18.69 9.05 -6.64
CA GLY A 309 -18.50 7.63 -6.33
C GLY A 309 -18.51 6.68 -7.53
N LYS A 310 -18.35 7.18 -8.77
CA LYS A 310 -18.23 6.35 -9.98
C LYS A 310 -16.90 6.60 -10.68
N LEU A 311 -16.13 5.52 -10.87
CA LEU A 311 -14.91 5.52 -11.67
C LEU A 311 -15.25 5.36 -13.17
N SER A 312 -14.68 6.22 -13.99
CA SER A 312 -14.68 6.13 -15.46
C SER A 312 -13.25 6.12 -15.98
N LEU A 313 -12.90 5.13 -16.80
CA LEU A 313 -11.59 5.06 -17.45
C LEU A 313 -11.62 5.71 -18.83
N ASN A 314 -10.60 6.53 -19.09
CA ASN A 314 -10.36 7.20 -20.36
C ASN A 314 -9.24 6.49 -21.15
N PHE A 315 -8.35 5.79 -20.45
CA PHE A 315 -7.21 5.08 -21.04
C PHE A 315 -7.02 3.71 -20.37
N PRO A 316 -6.40 2.75 -21.07
CA PRO A 316 -6.08 1.46 -20.50
C PRO A 316 -5.07 1.58 -19.35
N ILE A 317 -5.23 0.69 -18.37
CA ILE A 317 -4.33 0.54 -17.24
C ILE A 317 -3.32 -0.56 -17.57
N ILE A 318 -2.08 -0.31 -17.16
CA ILE A 318 -1.00 -1.28 -17.18
C ILE A 318 -0.65 -1.53 -15.71
N PHE A 319 -0.67 -2.79 -15.31
CA PHE A 319 -0.24 -3.26 -14.00
C PHE A 319 1.25 -3.64 -14.05
N PRO A 320 1.93 -3.79 -12.90
CA PRO A 320 3.31 -4.23 -12.81
C PRO A 320 3.57 -5.45 -13.70
N GLY A 321 4.75 -5.49 -14.32
CA GLY A 321 5.09 -6.52 -15.31
C GLY A 321 4.38 -6.36 -16.66
N SER A 322 3.91 -5.15 -16.98
CA SER A 322 3.23 -4.80 -18.24
C SER A 322 1.94 -5.58 -18.50
N SER A 323 1.27 -6.03 -17.43
CA SER A 323 0.02 -6.79 -17.56
C SER A 323 -1.16 -5.84 -17.74
N THR A 324 -2.07 -6.13 -18.67
CA THR A 324 -3.34 -5.38 -18.77
C THR A 324 -4.43 -5.92 -17.85
N ASN A 325 -4.18 -7.08 -17.24
CA ASN A 325 -5.11 -7.74 -16.34
C ASN A 325 -4.43 -7.99 -14.99
N ILE A 326 -5.19 -7.83 -13.92
CA ILE A 326 -4.83 -8.44 -12.66
C ILE A 326 -5.27 -9.90 -12.76
N PRO A 327 -4.39 -10.88 -12.48
CA PRO A 327 -4.83 -12.25 -12.41
C PRO A 327 -5.78 -12.38 -11.22
N ILE A 328 -7.07 -12.29 -11.50
CA ILE A 328 -8.13 -12.65 -10.56
C ILE A 328 -7.80 -14.10 -10.15
N SER A 329 -7.37 -14.28 -8.90
CA SER A 329 -7.00 -15.56 -8.29
C SER A 329 -5.72 -16.28 -8.76
N GLN A 330 -4.61 -15.61 -9.12
CA GLN A 330 -3.34 -16.35 -9.17
C GLN A 330 -2.84 -16.65 -7.76
N LYS A 331 -3.13 -17.87 -7.29
CA LYS A 331 -2.49 -18.43 -6.11
C LYS A 331 -0.97 -18.27 -6.25
N LYS A 332 -0.34 -17.66 -5.26
CA LYS A 332 1.11 -17.45 -5.24
C LYS A 332 1.83 -18.80 -5.25
N VAL A 333 2.78 -18.97 -6.16
CA VAL A 333 3.48 -20.24 -6.29
C VAL A 333 4.54 -20.38 -5.20
N LEU A 334 4.39 -21.39 -4.35
CA LEU A 334 5.41 -21.88 -3.43
C LEU A 334 6.18 -23.00 -4.12
N PHE A 335 7.48 -22.78 -4.35
CA PHE A 335 8.34 -23.82 -4.90
C PHE A 335 8.84 -24.71 -3.79
N PHE A 336 8.67 -26.00 -3.96
CA PHE A 336 9.28 -27.04 -3.15
C PHE A 336 10.15 -27.89 -4.07
N SER A 337 11.17 -28.53 -3.54
CA SER A 337 11.93 -29.52 -4.27
C SER A 337 11.71 -30.90 -3.68
N ALA A 338 11.89 -31.93 -4.49
CA ALA A 338 11.80 -33.32 -4.05
C ALA A 338 12.88 -34.15 -4.72
N SER A 339 13.49 -35.03 -3.94
CA SER A 339 14.29 -36.13 -4.47
C SER A 339 13.36 -37.07 -5.27
N ASN A 340 13.52 -37.08 -6.59
CA ASN A 340 12.69 -37.89 -7.50
C ASN A 340 13.53 -38.82 -8.40
N GLY A 341 14.83 -38.93 -8.10
CA GLY A 341 15.74 -39.82 -8.81
C GLY A 341 15.29 -41.26 -8.74
N SER A 342 15.25 -41.97 -9.87
CA SER A 342 14.92 -43.40 -9.88
C SER A 342 16.13 -44.29 -9.54
N THR A 343 17.31 -43.71 -9.43
CA THR A 343 18.58 -44.42 -9.27
C THR A 343 19.50 -43.76 -8.25
N ASP A 344 20.29 -44.57 -7.56
CA ASP A 344 21.44 -44.09 -6.79
C ASP A 344 22.63 -43.75 -7.71
N PRO A 345 23.64 -43.00 -7.21
CA PRO A 345 24.88 -42.76 -7.94
C PRO A 345 25.47 -44.09 -8.46
N GLY A 346 25.71 -44.16 -9.78
CA GLY A 346 26.11 -45.40 -10.47
C GLY A 346 24.99 -46.16 -11.17
N GLY A 347 23.74 -45.69 -11.11
CA GLY A 347 22.63 -46.19 -11.93
C GLY A 347 21.80 -47.32 -11.32
N ASN A 348 22.00 -47.62 -10.03
CA ASN A 348 21.26 -48.70 -9.36
C ASN A 348 19.82 -48.26 -9.06
N PRO A 349 18.78 -48.95 -9.57
CA PRO A 349 17.39 -48.55 -9.37
C PRO A 349 16.93 -48.76 -7.94
N VAL A 350 16.07 -47.86 -7.43
CA VAL A 350 15.52 -47.93 -6.08
C VAL A 350 14.00 -48.12 -6.11
N ALA A 351 13.53 -49.29 -5.65
CA ALA A 351 12.13 -49.71 -5.76
C ALA A 351 11.11 -48.83 -4.99
N LEU A 352 11.52 -48.17 -3.90
CA LEU A 352 10.62 -47.38 -3.05
C LEU A 352 10.41 -45.94 -3.52
N VAL A 353 11.19 -45.44 -4.49
CA VAL A 353 11.07 -44.04 -4.95
C VAL A 353 9.76 -43.77 -5.68
N PRO A 354 9.33 -44.61 -6.65
CA PRO A 354 8.11 -44.32 -7.39
C PRO A 354 6.87 -44.18 -6.48
N ILE A 355 6.83 -44.91 -5.36
CA ILE A 355 5.76 -44.83 -4.38
C ILE A 355 5.79 -43.48 -3.65
N ASN A 356 6.97 -43.07 -3.15
CA ASN A 356 7.12 -41.79 -2.45
C ASN A 356 6.86 -40.59 -3.37
N THR A 357 7.35 -40.62 -4.61
CA THR A 357 7.07 -39.57 -5.59
C THR A 357 5.57 -39.45 -5.90
N ARG A 358 4.85 -40.58 -5.99
CA ARG A 358 3.38 -40.57 -6.13
C ARG A 358 2.67 -39.98 -4.91
N GLY A 359 3.12 -40.32 -3.70
CA GLY A 359 2.59 -39.75 -2.46
C GLY A 359 2.76 -38.23 -2.41
N ILE A 360 3.96 -37.74 -2.73
CA ILE A 360 4.26 -36.31 -2.80
C ILE A 360 3.38 -35.61 -3.86
N ALA A 361 3.25 -36.20 -5.05
CA ALA A 361 2.42 -35.65 -6.12
C ALA A 361 0.93 -35.58 -5.71
N LEU A 362 0.43 -36.61 -5.03
CA LEU A 362 -0.94 -36.64 -4.51
C LEU A 362 -1.15 -35.56 -3.43
N ALA A 363 -0.21 -35.41 -2.50
CA ALA A 363 -0.28 -34.36 -1.47
C ALA A 363 -0.29 -32.97 -2.10
N VAL A 364 0.59 -32.69 -3.07
CA VAL A 364 0.62 -31.40 -3.78
C VAL A 364 -0.66 -31.16 -4.57
N LYS A 365 -1.20 -32.19 -5.24
CA LYS A 365 -2.50 -32.08 -5.90
C LYS A 365 -3.59 -31.71 -4.89
N HIS A 366 -3.67 -32.42 -3.78
CA HIS A 366 -4.66 -32.18 -2.74
C HIS A 366 -4.55 -30.77 -2.15
N MET A 367 -3.35 -30.32 -1.80
CA MET A 367 -3.10 -28.96 -1.29
C MET A 367 -3.47 -27.87 -2.30
N ASN A 368 -3.20 -28.10 -3.58
CA ASN A 368 -3.52 -27.14 -4.64
C ASN A 368 -5.02 -27.06 -4.93
N THR A 369 -5.72 -28.19 -4.87
CA THR A 369 -7.18 -28.27 -5.09
C THR A 369 -7.99 -27.90 -3.86
N GLY A 370 -7.42 -28.03 -2.66
CA GLY A 370 -8.07 -27.71 -1.40
C GLY A 370 -8.24 -26.20 -1.21
N THR A 371 -9.32 -25.83 -0.54
CA THR A 371 -9.65 -24.45 -0.17
C THR A 371 -9.45 -24.17 1.31
N GLU A 372 -8.91 -25.11 2.09
CA GLU A 372 -8.85 -24.95 3.55
C GLU A 372 -7.47 -24.52 4.06
N ILE A 373 -6.39 -25.08 3.52
CA ILE A 373 -5.04 -24.93 4.11
C ILE A 373 -4.19 -23.86 3.39
N LEU A 374 -4.23 -23.81 2.05
CA LEU A 374 -3.44 -22.89 1.22
C LEU A 374 -4.34 -22.20 0.18
N GLN A 375 -5.28 -21.39 0.66
CA GLN A 375 -6.25 -20.69 -0.19
C GLN A 375 -5.57 -19.82 -1.25
N ASN A 376 -4.53 -19.09 -0.86
CA ASN A 376 -3.85 -18.12 -1.73
C ASN A 376 -2.53 -18.64 -2.30
N PHE A 377 -2.22 -19.93 -2.11
CA PHE A 377 -0.94 -20.49 -2.54
C PHE A 377 -1.09 -21.77 -3.35
N GLN A 378 -0.21 -21.92 -4.33
CA GLN A 378 -0.07 -23.13 -5.12
C GLN A 378 1.33 -23.70 -4.88
N ILE A 379 1.42 -24.96 -4.50
CA ILE A 379 2.68 -25.68 -4.42
C ILE A 379 3.08 -26.16 -5.83
N LYS A 380 4.31 -25.85 -6.25
CA LYS A 380 4.97 -26.47 -7.40
C LYS A 380 6.21 -27.23 -6.95
N LEU A 381 6.41 -28.42 -7.51
CA LEU A 381 7.54 -29.29 -7.21
C LEU A 381 8.60 -29.18 -8.31
N SER A 382 9.86 -29.06 -7.89
CA SER A 382 11.02 -29.28 -8.72
C SER A 382 11.64 -30.63 -8.37
N GLY A 383 11.82 -31.49 -9.37
CA GLY A 383 12.49 -32.77 -9.20
C GLY A 383 14.01 -32.62 -9.17
N PHE A 384 14.66 -33.34 -8.27
CA PHE A 384 16.10 -33.52 -8.23
C PHE A 384 16.45 -35.01 -8.24
N ASP A 385 17.30 -35.39 -9.19
CA ASP A 385 17.86 -36.74 -9.28
C ASP A 385 19.30 -36.73 -8.72
N CYS A 386 19.40 -36.53 -7.41
CA CYS A 386 20.68 -36.40 -6.71
C CYS A 386 21.07 -37.64 -5.89
N GLY A 387 20.46 -38.80 -6.20
CA GLY A 387 20.55 -40.01 -5.39
C GLY A 387 19.45 -40.09 -4.34
N VAL A 388 19.18 -41.30 -3.84
CA VAL A 388 17.97 -41.58 -3.05
C VAL A 388 18.30 -42.29 -1.73
N ASN A 389 19.19 -43.28 -1.78
CA ASN A 389 19.64 -44.03 -0.61
C ASN A 389 21.12 -43.84 -0.31
N ILE A 390 21.96 -43.55 -1.30
CA ILE A 390 23.42 -43.47 -1.13
C ILE A 390 23.91 -42.05 -1.39
N TYR A 391 24.53 -41.46 -0.37
CA TYR A 391 25.15 -40.15 -0.49
C TYR A 391 26.51 -40.24 -1.17
N ASN A 392 26.64 -39.56 -2.31
CA ASN A 392 27.91 -39.29 -2.96
C ASN A 392 28.13 -37.76 -3.00
N PRO A 393 29.12 -37.21 -2.27
CA PRO A 393 29.32 -35.77 -2.16
C PRO A 393 29.46 -35.04 -3.50
N ASP A 394 30.25 -35.57 -4.42
CA ASP A 394 30.55 -34.91 -5.70
C ASP A 394 29.32 -34.95 -6.63
N PHE A 395 28.62 -36.08 -6.64
CA PHE A 395 27.38 -36.23 -7.39
C PHE A 395 26.29 -35.27 -6.88
N CYS A 396 26.05 -35.22 -5.57
CA CYS A 396 25.05 -34.33 -4.99
C CYS A 396 25.42 -32.85 -5.17
N LEU A 397 26.68 -32.48 -4.98
CA LEU A 397 27.16 -31.11 -5.23
C LEU A 397 26.96 -30.71 -6.69
N SER A 398 27.29 -31.59 -7.64
CA SER A 398 27.08 -31.32 -9.05
C SER A 398 25.59 -31.25 -9.40
N CYS A 399 24.76 -32.12 -8.84
CA CYS A 399 23.33 -32.21 -9.11
C CYS A 399 22.58 -30.97 -8.59
N PHE A 400 22.71 -30.67 -7.29
CA PHE A 400 22.08 -29.50 -6.69
C PHE A 400 22.71 -28.19 -7.18
N GLY A 401 24.02 -28.17 -7.46
CA GLY A 401 24.73 -26.97 -7.92
C GLY A 401 24.21 -26.43 -9.26
N LYS A 402 23.82 -27.32 -10.20
CA LYS A 402 23.28 -26.93 -11.51
C LYS A 402 21.97 -26.15 -11.40
N ASP A 403 21.14 -26.52 -10.44
CA ASP A 403 19.76 -26.04 -10.31
C ASP A 403 19.46 -25.50 -8.90
N ILE A 404 20.45 -24.90 -8.25
CA ILE A 404 20.37 -24.50 -6.83
C ILE A 404 19.19 -23.58 -6.52
N ASN A 405 18.77 -22.76 -7.49
CA ASN A 405 17.63 -21.85 -7.36
C ASN A 405 16.27 -22.58 -7.40
N LYS A 406 16.23 -23.86 -7.83
CA LYS A 406 15.01 -24.68 -7.87
C LYS A 406 14.75 -25.44 -6.56
N LEU A 407 15.65 -25.39 -5.57
CA LEU A 407 15.43 -26.01 -4.26
C LEU A 407 14.16 -25.50 -3.56
N GLY A 408 13.76 -24.25 -3.84
CA GLY A 408 12.54 -23.67 -3.30
C GLY A 408 12.62 -23.41 -1.79
N LEU A 409 11.46 -23.44 -1.13
CA LEU A 409 11.29 -23.15 0.30
C LEU A 409 11.65 -24.32 1.21
N ALA A 410 11.51 -25.55 0.71
CA ALA A 410 11.88 -26.77 1.41
C ALA A 410 12.18 -27.89 0.41
N HIS A 411 12.99 -28.84 0.85
CA HIS A 411 13.35 -30.04 0.11
C HIS A 411 12.74 -31.28 0.76
N ILE A 412 12.03 -32.08 -0.02
CA ILE A 412 11.57 -33.41 0.39
C ILE A 412 12.71 -34.38 0.04
N GLY A 413 13.49 -34.74 1.07
CA GLY A 413 14.75 -35.46 0.93
C GLY A 413 14.62 -36.94 0.65
N GLY A 414 15.78 -37.58 0.43
CA GLY A 414 15.89 -39.02 0.18
C GLY A 414 15.35 -39.90 1.30
N LEU A 415 15.25 -41.20 0.99
CA LEU A 415 14.60 -42.20 1.85
C LEU A 415 15.47 -42.67 3.01
N SER A 416 16.79 -42.59 2.83
CA SER A 416 17.77 -43.06 3.81
C SER A 416 18.29 -41.93 4.70
N SER A 417 18.79 -42.32 5.86
CA SER A 417 19.43 -41.40 6.80
C SER A 417 20.75 -40.86 6.26
N SER A 418 21.48 -41.65 5.48
CA SER A 418 22.73 -41.19 4.85
C SER A 418 22.46 -40.10 3.80
N MET A 419 21.40 -40.24 3.00
CA MET A 419 21.01 -39.19 2.05
C MET A 419 20.51 -37.94 2.74
N ALA A 420 19.62 -38.07 3.73
CA ALA A 420 19.13 -36.89 4.46
C ALA A 420 20.27 -36.08 5.11
N MET A 421 21.25 -36.75 5.70
CA MET A 421 22.47 -36.10 6.21
C MET A 421 23.31 -35.48 5.08
N GLY A 422 23.47 -36.22 3.98
CA GLY A 422 24.21 -35.80 2.80
C GLY A 422 23.65 -34.56 2.13
N ASP A 423 22.32 -34.47 1.97
CA ASP A 423 21.61 -33.32 1.43
C ASP A 423 21.86 -32.08 2.28
N MET A 424 21.71 -32.20 3.60
CA MET A 424 21.98 -31.08 4.52
C MET A 424 23.44 -30.60 4.46
N ILE A 425 24.40 -31.53 4.38
CA ILE A 425 25.83 -31.19 4.20
C ILE A 425 26.04 -30.47 2.86
N THR A 426 25.39 -30.95 1.80
CA THR A 426 25.50 -30.39 0.45
C THR A 426 24.91 -28.99 0.39
N PHE A 427 23.74 -28.76 0.98
CA PHE A 427 23.11 -27.44 1.02
C PHE A 427 23.97 -26.44 1.78
N LYS A 428 24.54 -26.85 2.92
CA LYS A 428 25.49 -26.02 3.67
C LYS A 428 26.72 -25.65 2.84
N LYS A 429 27.30 -26.60 2.09
CA LYS A 429 28.42 -26.33 1.17
C LYS A 429 28.06 -25.38 0.03
N LEU A 430 26.80 -25.39 -0.41
CA LEU A 430 26.28 -24.49 -1.44
C LEU A 430 25.80 -23.15 -0.87
N ASN A 431 26.12 -22.83 0.40
CA ASN A 431 25.66 -21.64 1.11
C ASN A 431 24.13 -21.47 1.08
N ARG A 432 23.40 -22.58 1.20
CA ARG A 432 21.94 -22.60 1.27
C ARG A 432 21.47 -23.25 2.57
N THR A 433 20.51 -22.58 3.20
CA THR A 433 19.78 -23.11 4.34
C THR A 433 18.38 -23.48 3.87
N THR A 434 18.18 -24.75 3.53
CA THR A 434 16.91 -25.26 3.03
C THR A 434 16.36 -26.27 4.03
N PRO A 435 15.15 -26.04 4.60
CA PRO A 435 14.44 -27.04 5.38
C PRO A 435 14.32 -28.37 4.64
N LEU A 436 14.65 -29.47 5.31
CA LEU A 436 14.62 -30.82 4.77
C LEU A 436 13.56 -31.65 5.50
N VAL A 437 12.65 -32.26 4.74
CA VAL A 437 11.63 -33.18 5.27
C VAL A 437 11.87 -34.57 4.68
N SER A 438 12.03 -35.59 5.52
CA SER A 438 12.12 -36.98 5.07
C SER A 438 10.89 -37.80 5.49
N ALA A 439 10.35 -38.57 4.54
CA ALA A 439 9.13 -39.33 4.73
C ALA A 439 9.32 -40.67 5.45
N THR A 440 10.49 -41.32 5.31
CA THR A 440 10.68 -42.73 5.72
C THR A 440 11.73 -42.92 6.82
N ASN A 441 12.47 -41.87 7.16
CA ASN A 441 13.67 -42.00 7.97
C ASN A 441 13.40 -42.13 9.48
N THR A 442 13.91 -43.22 10.07
CA THR A 442 13.67 -43.59 11.47
C THR A 442 14.88 -43.37 12.38
N GLU A 443 16.02 -42.89 11.86
CA GLU A 443 17.29 -42.79 12.57
C GLU A 443 17.21 -41.80 13.74
N VAL A 444 17.53 -42.24 14.96
CA VAL A 444 17.33 -41.46 16.19
C VAL A 444 18.22 -40.21 16.18
N SER A 445 19.46 -40.33 15.69
CA SER A 445 20.44 -39.23 15.71
C SER A 445 20.01 -38.00 14.91
N LEU A 446 19.13 -38.16 13.92
CA LEU A 446 18.56 -37.04 13.15
C LEU A 446 17.53 -36.22 13.92
N GLY A 447 17.04 -36.71 15.08
CA GLY A 447 16.15 -35.97 15.96
C GLY A 447 16.84 -34.87 16.80
N ASN A 448 18.17 -34.74 16.71
CA ASN A 448 18.90 -33.71 17.45
C ASN A 448 18.74 -32.33 16.77
N SER A 449 17.83 -31.50 17.28
CA SER A 449 17.53 -30.16 16.75
C SER A 449 18.68 -29.17 16.86
N THR A 450 19.62 -29.35 17.80
CA THR A 450 20.84 -28.53 17.88
C THR A 450 21.78 -28.83 16.71
N LYS A 451 21.90 -30.11 16.32
CA LYS A 451 22.78 -30.55 15.22
C LYS A 451 22.13 -30.39 13.85
N TYR A 452 20.82 -30.62 13.76
CA TYR A 452 20.03 -30.59 12.53
C TYR A 452 18.79 -29.69 12.68
N PRO A 453 18.96 -28.36 12.83
CA PRO A 453 17.88 -27.43 13.16
C PRO A 453 16.81 -27.26 12.06
N TYR A 454 17.12 -27.69 10.83
CA TYR A 454 16.24 -27.58 9.66
C TYR A 454 15.72 -28.94 9.18
N TYR A 455 15.90 -29.99 9.98
CA TYR A 455 15.44 -31.34 9.64
C TYR A 455 14.12 -31.65 10.33
N SER A 456 13.17 -32.16 9.55
CA SER A 456 11.93 -32.74 10.05
C SER A 456 11.71 -34.11 9.42
N ARG A 457 10.97 -34.98 10.11
CA ARG A 457 10.51 -36.26 9.58
C ARG A 457 9.03 -36.45 9.82
N VAL A 458 8.40 -37.21 8.93
CA VAL A 458 7.00 -37.60 9.06
C VAL A 458 6.85 -39.01 9.66
N ASN A 459 7.94 -39.80 9.69
CA ASN A 459 7.94 -41.15 10.26
C ASN A 459 8.30 -41.15 11.76
N LEU A 460 7.87 -42.20 12.46
CA LEU A 460 8.31 -42.49 13.83
C LEU A 460 9.80 -42.84 13.83
N ASN A 461 10.48 -42.50 14.92
CA ASN A 461 11.87 -42.88 15.09
C ASN A 461 11.98 -44.31 15.65
N ASN A 462 13.13 -44.96 15.50
CA ASN A 462 13.34 -46.33 15.98
C ASN A 462 13.17 -46.47 17.51
N TYR A 463 13.41 -45.41 18.28
CA TYR A 463 13.20 -45.40 19.73
C TYR A 463 11.70 -45.44 20.07
N ASP A 464 10.87 -44.67 19.37
CA ASP A 464 9.41 -44.67 19.55
C ASP A 464 8.80 -46.01 19.16
N LEU A 465 9.34 -46.65 18.11
CA LEU A 465 8.95 -48.00 17.72
C LEU A 465 9.39 -49.03 18.77
N ALA A 466 10.63 -48.93 19.27
CA ALA A 466 11.15 -49.81 20.31
C ALA A 466 10.37 -49.69 21.63
N ALA A 467 9.84 -48.51 21.95
CA ALA A 467 8.98 -48.29 23.12
C ALA A 467 7.68 -49.10 23.06
N GLN A 468 7.27 -49.60 21.89
CA GLN A 468 6.11 -50.49 21.75
C GLN A 468 6.43 -51.94 22.09
N ILE A 469 7.71 -52.36 22.06
CA ILE A 469 8.12 -53.74 22.32
C ILE A 469 7.75 -54.17 23.76
N PRO A 470 8.06 -53.40 24.83
CA PRO A 470 7.64 -53.76 26.18
C PRO A 470 6.12 -53.84 26.34
N LEU A 471 5.36 -52.97 25.66
CA LEU A 471 3.90 -53.00 25.67
C LEU A 471 3.36 -54.29 25.02
N PHE A 472 3.95 -54.69 23.89
CA PHE A 472 3.61 -55.93 23.22
C PHE A 472 3.95 -57.16 24.08
N LEU A 473 5.17 -57.24 24.61
CA LEU A 473 5.62 -58.34 25.49
C LEU A 473 4.70 -58.50 26.72
N LYS A 474 4.36 -57.38 27.37
CA LYS A 474 3.40 -57.33 28.47
C LYS A 474 2.01 -57.86 28.07
N THR A 475 1.58 -57.63 26.83
CA THR A 475 0.25 -58.04 26.34
C THR A 475 0.19 -59.55 26.03
N ILE A 476 1.29 -60.15 25.59
CA ILE A 476 1.35 -61.60 25.28
C ILE A 476 1.68 -62.47 26.50
N GLY A 477 1.77 -61.89 27.70
CA GLY A 477 1.99 -62.63 28.95
C GLY A 477 3.43 -63.06 29.19
N GLU A 478 4.38 -62.60 28.36
CA GLU A 478 5.80 -62.70 28.67
C GLU A 478 6.13 -61.57 29.66
N GLY A 479 6.18 -61.92 30.95
CA GLY A 479 6.67 -61.02 31.99
C GLY A 479 8.09 -60.56 31.67
N ILE A 480 8.32 -59.25 31.74
CA ILE A 480 9.65 -58.64 31.73
C ILE A 480 10.40 -59.04 33.00
#